data_AF-A0A919SWW8-F1
#
_entry.id   AF-A0A919SWW8-F1
#
_cell.length_a   1.000
_cell.length_b   1.000
_cell.length_c   1.000
_cell.angle_alpha   90.00
_cell.angle_beta   90.00
_cell.angle_gamma   90.00
#
_symmetry.space_group_name_H-M   'P 1'
#
loop_
_entity.id
_entity.type
_entity.pdbx_description
1 polymer ?
#
loop_
_entity_poly.entity_id
_entity_poly.type
_entity_poly.pdbx_seq_one_letter_code
_entity_poly.pdbx_strand_id
1 'polypeptide(L)'
;MAILSGVNEVVFPLGADGRRSSSEFGRAVVADALRAADPGAADAAAAESDWRKGYLPHFRALVAADDGYATATAGLDSVHRRLRVRRDGEDIPLDDVFAIEAEPPATFTVDGGEKAETELLIPYGEEVLRGDSLSRQLDTWVTAGVLEASAAEMVREVAANPDWLDLSDHRLVVLGAGAELGPLPAVLAWGGTVVGIDLPRPALWERVALAARNGAGRLIAPGTSPADAGIDLLSGLPETARWLLGVEGHLVLGNYVYAPGGAYPLVSAAVDALGVHVQKQRPGTGLAFLATPTDTFGVPADVVAQATSNYRSRSAAARVTHAVSGGRLLKPHYPSDAGAVPAIADSLVPQQGPNYALAKRIQRWRASVARQSGAEVSFAVAPPTTTRSVTNNRLLAAAYAGAHLFGVEVFAPATSNRLMAALLVHQLRNPRPAAPQAWTDENVGAVHGGLWRIGYLPRTALGLAAVRGFF
;
A
#
# COMPACT_ATOMS: atom_id res chain seq x y z
N MET A 1 0.33 -36.15 -23.82
CA MET A 1 1.24 -35.14 -24.41
C MET A 1 0.85 -33.81 -23.77
N ALA A 2 1.49 -33.45 -22.65
CA ALA A 2 1.16 -32.24 -21.91
C ALA A 2 1.43 -31.05 -22.83
N ILE A 3 0.39 -30.26 -23.13
CA ILE A 3 0.54 -28.99 -23.81
C ILE A 3 1.47 -28.17 -22.92
N LEU A 4 2.64 -27.78 -23.45
CA LEU A 4 3.49 -26.80 -22.80
C LEU A 4 2.62 -25.54 -22.65
N SER A 5 2.19 -25.26 -21.42
CA SER A 5 1.48 -24.03 -21.08
C SER A 5 2.35 -22.86 -21.52
N GLY A 6 1.90 -22.11 -22.52
CA GLY A 6 2.57 -20.89 -22.94
C GLY A 6 2.83 -20.00 -21.72
N VAL A 7 4.06 -19.51 -21.57
CA VAL A 7 4.41 -18.62 -20.45
C VAL A 7 3.69 -17.30 -20.69
N ASN A 8 2.74 -16.97 -19.80
CA ASN A 8 2.11 -15.66 -19.81
C ASN A 8 3.09 -14.64 -19.21
N GLU A 9 3.09 -13.40 -19.70
CA GLU A 9 3.83 -12.31 -19.07
C GLU A 9 3.01 -11.02 -19.17
N VAL A 10 2.63 -10.43 -18.04
CA VAL A 10 1.99 -9.11 -18.02
C VAL A 10 3.02 -8.06 -18.44
N VAL A 11 2.75 -7.32 -19.52
CA VAL A 11 3.67 -6.38 -20.15
C VAL A 11 3.00 -5.03 -20.45
N PHE A 12 3.81 -3.97 -20.48
CA PHE A 12 3.38 -2.67 -21.00
C PHE A 12 3.04 -2.77 -22.50
N PRO A 13 2.12 -1.95 -23.04
CA PRO A 13 1.85 -1.97 -24.47
C PRO A 13 3.09 -1.61 -25.31
N LEU A 14 3.13 -2.08 -26.56
CA LEU A 14 4.08 -1.59 -27.56
C LEU A 14 3.73 -0.14 -27.92
N GLY A 15 4.71 0.75 -27.84
CA GLY A 15 4.62 2.11 -28.35
C GLY A 15 4.75 2.14 -29.88
N ALA A 16 4.54 3.32 -30.45
CA ALA A 16 4.66 3.55 -31.90
C ALA A 16 6.09 3.30 -32.44
N ASP A 17 7.10 3.37 -31.56
CA ASP A 17 8.50 3.06 -31.86
C ASP A 17 8.83 1.56 -31.74
N GLY A 18 7.84 0.70 -31.47
CA GLY A 18 7.99 -0.73 -31.25
C GLY A 18 8.61 -1.10 -29.90
N ARG A 19 8.76 -0.15 -28.96
CA ARG A 19 9.33 -0.40 -27.63
C ARG A 19 8.25 -0.33 -26.56
N ARG A 20 8.45 -1.07 -25.47
CA ARG A 20 7.58 -1.03 -24.29
C ARG A 20 8.14 -0.04 -23.27
N SER A 21 7.33 0.90 -22.80
CA SER A 21 7.78 2.01 -21.96
C SER A 21 6.91 2.21 -20.72
N SER A 22 7.49 1.99 -19.54
CA SER A 22 6.82 2.30 -18.26
C SER A 22 6.54 3.79 -18.08
N SER A 23 7.41 4.67 -18.59
CA SER A 23 7.22 6.11 -18.53
C SER A 23 6.03 6.58 -19.38
N GLU A 24 5.93 6.07 -20.61
CA GLU A 24 4.82 6.40 -21.51
C GLU A 24 3.50 5.87 -20.96
N PHE A 25 3.51 4.63 -20.47
CA PHE A 25 2.36 4.02 -19.80
C PHE A 25 1.90 4.88 -18.62
N GLY A 26 2.80 5.21 -17.69
CA GLY A 26 2.43 5.97 -16.50
C GLY A 26 1.93 7.38 -16.80
N ARG A 27 2.56 8.08 -17.75
CA ARG A 27 2.10 9.39 -18.23
C ARG A 27 0.68 9.30 -18.79
N ALA A 28 0.43 8.31 -19.65
CA ALA A 28 -0.86 8.16 -20.30
C ALA A 28 -1.98 7.76 -19.33
N VAL A 29 -1.71 6.89 -18.36
CA VAL A 29 -2.68 6.53 -17.31
C VAL A 29 -3.03 7.72 -16.44
N VAL A 30 -2.04 8.51 -16.01
CA VAL A 30 -2.30 9.71 -15.18
C VAL A 30 -3.09 10.76 -15.97
N ALA A 31 -2.77 10.98 -17.25
CA ALA A 31 -3.52 11.88 -18.11
C ALA A 31 -4.97 11.41 -18.31
N ASP A 32 -5.20 10.12 -18.54
CA ASP A 32 -6.56 9.57 -18.69
C ASP A 32 -7.38 9.67 -17.41
N ALA A 33 -6.76 9.41 -16.25
CA ALA A 33 -7.40 9.57 -14.95
C ALA A 33 -7.84 11.02 -14.70
N LEU A 34 -6.93 11.98 -14.93
CA LEU A 34 -7.21 13.41 -14.79
C LEU A 34 -8.31 13.89 -15.73
N ARG A 35 -8.39 13.34 -16.95
CA ARG A 35 -9.36 13.79 -17.95
C ARG A 35 -10.82 13.66 -17.51
N ALA A 36 -11.11 12.79 -16.56
CA ALA A 36 -12.44 12.62 -16.00
C ALA A 36 -12.91 13.81 -15.14
N ALA A 37 -11.99 14.60 -14.58
CA ALA A 37 -12.32 15.66 -13.62
C ALA A 37 -11.61 16.99 -13.87
N ASP A 38 -10.42 16.98 -14.48
CA ASP A 38 -9.64 18.17 -14.82
C ASP A 38 -8.92 18.00 -16.18
N PRO A 39 -9.57 18.39 -17.30
CA PRO A 39 -8.99 18.32 -18.63
C PRO A 39 -7.69 19.13 -18.78
N GLY A 40 -7.57 20.26 -18.08
CA GLY A 40 -6.37 21.10 -18.15
C GLY A 40 -5.16 20.42 -17.51
N ALA A 41 -5.34 19.81 -16.34
CA ALA A 41 -4.30 18.99 -15.72
C ALA A 41 -4.00 17.72 -16.54
N ALA A 42 -5.00 17.14 -17.20
CA ALA A 42 -4.81 16.00 -18.10
C ALA A 42 -3.91 16.35 -19.29
N ASP A 43 -4.13 17.49 -19.93
CA ASP A 43 -3.30 17.97 -21.04
C ASP A 43 -1.88 18.29 -20.58
N ALA A 44 -1.73 18.90 -19.40
CA ALA A 44 -0.42 19.13 -18.79
C ALA A 44 0.34 17.81 -18.52
N ALA A 45 -0.33 16.78 -18.00
CA ALA A 45 0.26 15.46 -17.79
C ALA A 45 0.65 14.79 -19.10
N ALA A 46 -0.19 14.86 -20.13
CA ALA A 46 0.09 14.29 -21.45
C ALA A 46 1.31 14.96 -22.13
N ALA A 47 1.49 16.27 -21.91
CA ALA A 47 2.57 17.06 -22.48
C ALA A 47 3.92 16.95 -21.72
N GLU A 48 3.97 16.29 -20.55
CA GLU A 48 5.21 16.15 -19.78
C GLU A 48 6.24 15.31 -20.56
N SER A 49 7.37 15.93 -20.86
CA SER A 49 8.43 15.38 -21.72
C SER A 49 9.47 14.59 -20.94
N ASP A 50 9.74 14.95 -19.68
CA ASP A 50 10.65 14.24 -18.77
C ASP A 50 9.87 13.62 -17.61
N TRP A 51 8.99 12.66 -17.93
CA TRP A 51 8.14 11.98 -16.95
C TRP A 51 8.91 11.42 -15.74
N ARG A 52 10.17 11.01 -15.94
CA ARG A 52 10.99 10.47 -14.85
C ARG A 52 11.24 11.50 -13.74
N LYS A 53 11.27 12.79 -14.08
CA LYS A 53 11.51 13.89 -13.13
C LYS A 53 10.28 14.76 -12.88
N GLY A 54 9.43 14.92 -13.89
CA GLY A 54 8.27 15.83 -13.90
C GLY A 54 6.97 15.24 -13.34
N TYR A 55 6.91 13.97 -12.94
CA TYR A 55 5.64 13.33 -12.54
C TYR A 55 4.95 13.92 -11.29
N LEU A 56 5.71 14.53 -10.36
CA LEU A 56 5.20 14.88 -9.02
C LEU A 56 3.97 15.80 -9.04
N PRO A 57 3.96 16.93 -9.80
CA PRO A 57 2.80 17.81 -9.85
C PRO A 57 1.55 17.13 -10.40
N HIS A 58 1.70 16.16 -11.31
CA HIS A 58 0.57 15.44 -11.90
C HIS A 58 -0.06 14.45 -10.90
N PHE A 59 0.73 13.81 -10.04
CA PHE A 59 0.18 13.00 -8.95
C PHE A 59 -0.53 13.84 -7.89
N ARG A 60 -0.02 15.05 -7.62
CA ARG A 60 -0.70 16.03 -6.78
C ARG A 60 -2.04 16.46 -7.41
N ALA A 61 -2.08 16.68 -8.73
CA ALA A 61 -3.29 17.06 -9.45
C ALA A 61 -4.39 15.98 -9.36
N LEU A 62 -4.02 14.68 -9.35
CA LEU A 62 -5.00 13.58 -9.19
C LEU A 62 -5.82 13.67 -7.90
N VAL A 63 -5.25 14.27 -6.85
CA VAL A 63 -5.93 14.46 -5.56
C VAL A 63 -6.64 15.82 -5.51
N ALA A 64 -6.16 16.81 -6.27
CA ALA A 64 -6.76 18.13 -6.36
C ALA A 64 -8.03 18.18 -7.20
N ALA A 65 -8.22 17.21 -8.10
CA ALA A 65 -9.37 17.15 -8.98
C ALA A 65 -10.68 16.88 -8.20
N ASP A 66 -11.77 17.51 -8.64
CA ASP A 66 -13.04 17.60 -7.89
C ASP A 66 -13.73 16.25 -7.66
N ASP A 67 -13.54 15.26 -8.54
CA ASP A 67 -14.13 13.93 -8.44
C ASP A 67 -13.07 12.84 -8.36
N GLY A 68 -12.69 12.52 -7.12
CA GLY A 68 -11.72 11.47 -6.81
C GLY A 68 -12.18 10.06 -7.20
N TYR A 69 -13.49 9.78 -7.17
CA TYR A 69 -14.02 8.46 -7.56
C TYR A 69 -14.02 8.29 -9.09
N ALA A 70 -14.42 9.32 -9.84
CA ALA A 70 -14.34 9.30 -11.30
C ALA A 70 -12.89 9.22 -11.77
N THR A 71 -11.98 9.96 -11.12
CA THR A 71 -10.53 9.91 -11.39
C THR A 71 -9.97 8.52 -11.11
N ALA A 72 -10.37 7.88 -10.01
CA ALA A 72 -9.97 6.51 -9.67
C ALA A 72 -10.45 5.48 -10.70
N THR A 73 -11.73 5.55 -11.07
CA THR A 73 -12.35 4.68 -12.07
C THR A 73 -11.65 4.84 -13.43
N ALA A 74 -11.49 6.07 -13.92
CA ALA A 74 -10.85 6.34 -15.20
C ALA A 74 -9.37 5.91 -15.23
N GLY A 75 -8.66 6.05 -14.11
CA GLY A 75 -7.29 5.58 -13.95
C GLY A 75 -7.17 4.07 -14.07
N LEU A 76 -8.03 3.31 -13.36
CA LEU A 76 -8.08 1.85 -13.46
C LEU A 76 -8.49 1.40 -14.87
N ASP A 77 -9.53 1.98 -15.45
CA ASP A 77 -9.95 1.67 -16.82
C ASP A 77 -8.81 1.87 -17.84
N SER A 78 -8.02 2.93 -17.66
CA SER A 78 -6.84 3.18 -18.50
C SER A 78 -5.76 2.10 -18.31
N VAL A 79 -5.51 1.67 -17.07
CA VAL A 79 -4.56 0.58 -16.77
C VAL A 79 -4.97 -0.71 -17.48
N HIS A 80 -6.22 -1.16 -17.29
CA HIS A 80 -6.75 -2.40 -17.85
C HIS A 80 -6.77 -2.38 -19.38
N ARG A 81 -7.24 -1.28 -19.97
CA ARG A 81 -7.31 -1.13 -21.43
C ARG A 81 -5.93 -1.17 -22.10
N ARG A 82 -4.88 -0.68 -21.43
CA ARG A 82 -3.54 -0.51 -22.00
C ARG A 82 -2.64 -1.73 -21.80
N LEU A 83 -2.69 -2.37 -20.64
CA LEU A 83 -1.81 -3.50 -20.36
C LEU A 83 -2.16 -4.71 -21.21
N ARG A 84 -1.13 -5.51 -21.47
CA ARG A 84 -1.21 -6.72 -22.28
C ARG A 84 -0.64 -7.89 -21.51
N VAL A 85 -1.03 -9.09 -21.91
CA VAL A 85 -0.36 -10.33 -21.55
C VAL A 85 0.27 -10.87 -22.81
N ARG A 86 1.59 -11.06 -22.77
CA ARG A 86 2.32 -11.72 -23.83
C ARG A 86 2.22 -13.22 -23.63
N ARG A 87 1.76 -13.94 -24.66
CA ARG A 87 1.63 -15.39 -24.67
C ARG A 87 2.02 -15.90 -26.05
N ASP A 88 2.93 -16.86 -26.11
CA ASP A 88 3.35 -17.51 -27.35
C ASP A 88 3.80 -16.53 -28.46
N GLY A 89 4.32 -15.37 -28.05
CA GLY A 89 4.77 -14.30 -28.94
C GLY A 89 3.72 -13.24 -29.28
N GLU A 90 2.45 -13.48 -28.98
CA GLU A 90 1.32 -12.56 -29.22
C GLU A 90 0.93 -11.79 -27.96
N ASP A 91 0.39 -10.57 -28.14
CA ASP A 91 -0.12 -9.74 -27.05
C ASP A 91 -1.66 -9.81 -27.03
N ILE A 92 -2.23 -10.29 -25.92
CA ILE A 92 -3.67 -10.22 -25.65
C ILE A 92 -3.98 -9.14 -24.60
N PRO A 93 -5.20 -8.61 -24.53
CA PRO A 93 -5.63 -7.76 -23.42
C PRO A 93 -5.42 -8.40 -22.04
N LEU A 94 -5.13 -7.59 -21.02
CA LEU A 94 -4.92 -8.09 -19.65
C LEU A 94 -6.14 -8.88 -19.14
N ASP A 95 -7.35 -8.39 -19.38
CA ASP A 95 -8.58 -9.01 -18.85
C ASP A 95 -8.89 -10.36 -19.50
N ASP A 96 -8.41 -10.59 -20.72
CA ASP A 96 -8.63 -11.84 -21.46
C ASP A 96 -7.78 -13.00 -20.91
N VAL A 97 -6.79 -12.70 -20.05
CA VAL A 97 -5.92 -13.71 -19.44
C VAL A 97 -6.71 -14.76 -18.66
N PHE A 98 -7.84 -14.39 -18.04
CA PHE A 98 -8.64 -15.31 -17.23
C PHE A 98 -9.52 -16.24 -18.05
N ALA A 99 -9.64 -16.03 -19.37
CA ALA A 99 -10.31 -16.97 -20.26
C ALA A 99 -9.39 -18.14 -20.68
N ILE A 100 -8.09 -18.04 -20.39
CA ILE A 100 -7.11 -19.08 -20.72
C ILE A 100 -7.36 -20.31 -19.86
N GLU A 101 -7.44 -21.50 -20.49
CA GLU A 101 -7.42 -22.79 -19.80
C GLU A 101 -6.07 -23.03 -19.11
N ALA A 102 -6.13 -23.33 -17.81
CA ALA A 102 -4.98 -23.60 -16.95
C ALA A 102 -5.43 -24.51 -15.82
N GLU A 103 -4.51 -25.28 -15.25
CA GLU A 103 -4.78 -26.11 -14.08
C GLU A 103 -4.37 -25.34 -12.81
N PRO A 104 -5.15 -25.40 -11.72
CA PRO A 104 -4.71 -24.83 -10.46
C PRO A 104 -3.46 -25.57 -9.96
N PRO A 105 -2.47 -24.87 -9.35
CA PRO A 105 -1.35 -25.53 -8.70
C PRO A 105 -1.80 -26.50 -7.61
N ALA A 106 -0.91 -27.44 -7.28
CA ALA A 106 -1.02 -28.22 -6.06
C ALA A 106 -1.07 -27.31 -4.82
N THR A 107 -1.51 -27.86 -3.68
CA THR A 107 -1.61 -27.12 -2.42
C THR A 107 -0.86 -27.85 -1.33
N PHE A 108 -0.10 -27.10 -0.52
CA PHE A 108 0.41 -27.58 0.75
C PHE A 108 -0.11 -26.71 1.90
N THR A 109 -0.19 -27.32 3.07
CA THR A 109 -0.68 -26.65 4.29
C THR A 109 0.37 -26.79 5.38
N VAL A 110 0.48 -25.77 6.22
CA VAL A 110 1.27 -25.79 7.45
C VAL A 110 0.37 -25.34 8.58
N ASP A 111 0.10 -26.24 9.52
CA ASP A 111 -0.58 -25.93 10.77
C ASP A 111 0.45 -25.49 11.82
N GLY A 112 0.14 -24.41 12.53
CA GLY A 112 0.90 -23.94 13.68
C GLY A 112 0.74 -24.84 14.90
N GLY A 113 1.78 -24.88 15.73
CA GLY A 113 1.79 -25.68 16.97
C GLY A 113 1.60 -24.87 18.25
N GLU A 114 1.64 -23.53 18.16
CA GLU A 114 1.61 -22.65 19.32
C GLU A 114 0.19 -22.30 19.76
N LYS A 115 0.07 -21.75 20.98
CA LYS A 115 -1.21 -21.24 21.48
C LYS A 115 -1.52 -19.87 20.89
N ALA A 116 -2.76 -19.67 20.43
CA ALA A 116 -3.22 -18.40 19.90
C ALA A 116 -3.08 -17.27 20.94
N GLU A 117 -2.53 -16.14 20.48
CA GLU A 117 -2.58 -14.89 21.22
C GLU A 117 -4.02 -14.36 21.25
N THR A 118 -4.52 -14.09 22.45
CA THR A 118 -5.92 -13.65 22.69
C THR A 118 -6.01 -12.23 23.23
N GLU A 119 -4.91 -11.48 23.20
CA GLU A 119 -4.81 -10.09 23.58
C GLU A 119 -4.09 -9.33 22.45
N LEU A 120 -4.48 -8.07 22.20
CA LEU A 120 -3.75 -7.24 21.25
C LEU A 120 -2.42 -6.77 21.85
N LEU A 121 -1.33 -7.29 21.31
CA LEU A 121 0.04 -6.95 21.69
C LEU A 121 0.73 -6.19 20.55
N ILE A 122 1.25 -4.99 20.84
CA ILE A 122 2.01 -4.18 19.87
C ILE A 122 3.43 -3.95 20.40
N PRO A 123 4.46 -4.62 19.85
CA PRO A 123 5.85 -4.35 20.19
C PRO A 123 6.23 -2.91 19.82
N TYR A 124 6.86 -2.17 20.71
CA TYR A 124 7.36 -0.82 20.44
C TYR A 124 8.61 -0.52 21.26
N GLY A 125 9.76 -0.38 20.60
CA GLY A 125 11.05 -0.31 21.26
C GLY A 125 11.34 -1.58 22.06
N GLU A 126 11.66 -1.43 23.35
CA GLU A 126 11.88 -2.54 24.28
C GLU A 126 10.58 -3.00 24.99
N GLU A 127 9.46 -2.32 24.74
CA GLU A 127 8.18 -2.60 25.38
C GLU A 127 7.24 -3.40 24.48
N VAL A 128 6.27 -4.07 25.11
CA VAL A 128 5.09 -4.61 24.44
C VAL A 128 3.87 -3.86 24.96
N LEU A 129 3.29 -3.03 24.11
CA LEU A 129 2.14 -2.20 24.43
C LEU A 129 0.88 -3.07 24.50
N ARG A 130 0.10 -2.87 25.57
CA ARG A 130 -1.21 -3.49 25.83
C ARG A 130 -1.98 -2.71 26.88
N GLY A 131 -3.30 -2.89 26.94
CA GLY A 131 -4.17 -2.20 27.92
C GLY A 131 -3.87 -0.70 28.05
N ASP A 132 -3.52 -0.27 29.26
CA ASP A 132 -3.26 1.14 29.56
C ASP A 132 -1.99 1.70 28.90
N SER A 133 -0.92 0.89 28.74
CA SER A 133 0.31 1.37 28.08
C SER A 133 0.07 1.64 26.60
N LEU A 134 -0.71 0.77 25.94
CA LEU A 134 -1.18 0.99 24.58
C LEU A 134 -2.03 2.27 24.48
N SER A 135 -3.00 2.43 25.37
CA SER A 135 -3.90 3.60 25.35
C SER A 135 -3.14 4.93 25.47
N ARG A 136 -2.18 5.02 26.41
CA ARG A 136 -1.32 6.21 26.58
C ARG A 136 -0.38 6.44 25.39
N GLN A 137 0.14 5.38 24.78
CA GLN A 137 1.00 5.52 23.61
C GLN A 137 0.19 6.02 22.40
N LEU A 138 -1.05 5.56 22.24
CA LEU A 138 -1.95 6.07 21.20
C LEU A 138 -2.25 7.56 21.40
N ASP A 139 -2.52 8.03 22.62
CA ASP A 139 -2.67 9.47 22.91
C ASP A 139 -1.42 10.27 22.58
N THR A 140 -0.25 9.70 22.88
CA THR A 140 1.05 10.30 22.56
C THR A 140 1.21 10.43 21.05
N TRP A 141 0.92 9.38 20.27
CA TRP A 141 1.01 9.41 18.82
C TRP A 141 -0.01 10.36 18.19
N VAL A 142 -1.26 10.43 18.67
CA VAL A 142 -2.26 11.40 18.19
C VAL A 142 -1.78 12.82 18.48
N THR A 143 -1.35 13.11 19.71
CA THR A 143 -0.88 14.44 20.11
C THR A 143 0.33 14.89 19.29
N ALA A 144 1.27 13.98 19.03
CA ALA A 144 2.42 14.23 18.18
C ALA A 144 2.08 14.30 16.68
N GLY A 145 0.86 13.94 16.29
CA GLY A 145 0.42 13.88 14.90
C GLY A 145 1.05 12.73 14.11
N VAL A 146 1.46 11.65 14.77
CA VAL A 146 2.05 10.45 14.15
C VAL A 146 1.00 9.63 13.40
N LEU A 147 -0.21 9.59 13.93
CA LEU A 147 -1.39 8.93 13.34
C LEU A 147 -2.63 9.77 13.57
N GLU A 148 -3.69 9.49 12.81
CA GLU A 148 -4.98 10.15 12.93
C GLU A 148 -5.80 9.58 14.10
N ALA A 149 -6.65 10.42 14.71
CA ALA A 149 -7.46 10.04 15.88
C ALA A 149 -8.30 8.77 15.63
N SER A 150 -8.86 8.64 14.43
CA SER A 150 -9.60 7.45 14.00
C SER A 150 -8.77 6.17 14.07
N ALA A 151 -7.47 6.22 13.75
CA ALA A 151 -6.61 5.04 13.88
C ALA A 151 -6.42 4.64 15.36
N ALA A 152 -6.28 5.60 16.26
CA ALA A 152 -6.19 5.33 17.69
C ALA A 152 -7.47 4.71 18.26
N GLU A 153 -8.63 5.26 17.87
CA GLU A 153 -9.94 4.73 18.27
C GLU A 153 -10.14 3.29 17.80
N MET A 154 -9.84 3.00 16.53
CA MET A 154 -9.91 1.65 15.97
C MET A 154 -9.05 0.64 16.74
N VAL A 155 -7.82 1.02 17.07
CA VAL A 155 -6.91 0.14 17.83
C VAL A 155 -7.41 -0.08 19.25
N ARG A 156 -7.98 0.95 19.90
CA ARG A 156 -8.61 0.80 21.23
C ARG A 156 -9.81 -0.13 21.19
N GLU A 157 -10.65 -0.02 20.16
CA GLU A 157 -11.80 -0.90 20.00
C GLU A 157 -11.38 -2.36 19.83
N VAL A 158 -10.36 -2.64 19.03
CA VAL A 158 -9.82 -4.00 18.92
C VAL A 158 -9.22 -4.48 20.24
N ALA A 159 -8.49 -3.62 20.96
CA ALA A 159 -7.95 -3.96 22.27
C ALA A 159 -9.05 -4.25 23.32
N ALA A 160 -10.19 -3.57 23.21
CA ALA A 160 -11.34 -3.75 24.10
C ALA A 160 -12.22 -4.97 23.73
N ASN A 161 -12.09 -5.50 22.51
CA ASN A 161 -12.82 -6.66 22.00
C ASN A 161 -11.81 -7.75 21.54
N PRO A 162 -11.10 -8.41 22.47
CA PRO A 162 -10.04 -9.37 22.13
C PRO A 162 -10.52 -10.56 21.30
N ASP A 163 -11.80 -10.91 21.37
CA ASP A 163 -12.45 -11.94 20.55
C ASP A 163 -12.44 -11.59 19.05
N TRP A 164 -12.33 -10.31 18.68
CA TRP A 164 -12.24 -9.90 17.27
C TRP A 164 -10.96 -10.38 16.58
N LEU A 165 -9.91 -10.69 17.34
CA LEU A 165 -8.65 -11.21 16.82
C LEU A 165 -8.79 -12.62 16.23
N ASP A 166 -9.79 -13.38 16.66
CA ASP A 166 -10.16 -14.64 16.02
C ASP A 166 -10.72 -14.33 14.63
N LEU A 167 -9.96 -14.64 13.58
CA LEU A 167 -10.33 -14.48 12.18
C LEU A 167 -10.68 -15.83 11.52
N SER A 168 -11.12 -16.82 12.29
CA SER A 168 -11.45 -18.17 11.79
C SER A 168 -12.57 -18.18 10.73
N ASP A 169 -13.45 -17.18 10.76
CA ASP A 169 -14.52 -16.92 9.80
C ASP A 169 -14.02 -16.29 8.49
N HIS A 170 -12.77 -15.84 8.43
CA HIS A 170 -12.13 -15.29 7.25
C HIS A 170 -11.02 -16.20 6.71
N ARG A 171 -10.69 -16.02 5.43
CA ARG A 171 -9.50 -16.56 4.77
C ARG A 171 -8.71 -15.38 4.19
N LEU A 172 -7.66 -15.00 4.90
CA LEU A 172 -6.87 -13.84 4.52
C LEU A 172 -5.92 -14.26 3.40
N VAL A 173 -6.21 -13.86 2.17
CA VAL A 173 -5.31 -14.07 1.04
C VAL A 173 -4.25 -12.97 1.07
N VAL A 174 -2.99 -13.36 1.22
CA VAL A 174 -1.86 -12.42 1.32
C VAL A 174 -1.02 -12.53 0.05
N LEU A 175 -1.26 -11.61 -0.88
CA LEU A 175 -0.46 -11.44 -2.09
C LEU A 175 0.82 -10.68 -1.73
N GLY A 176 1.96 -11.37 -1.74
CA GLY A 176 3.20 -10.93 -1.11
C GLY A 176 3.37 -11.50 0.30
N ALA A 177 3.26 -12.82 0.46
CA ALA A 177 3.36 -13.51 1.76
C ALA A 177 4.67 -13.21 2.53
N GLY A 178 5.76 -12.87 1.83
CA GLY A 178 7.03 -12.46 2.43
C GLY A 178 7.14 -10.97 2.78
N ALA A 179 6.09 -10.17 2.55
CA ALA A 179 6.10 -8.73 2.84
C ALA A 179 6.09 -8.47 4.35
N GLU A 180 7.02 -7.64 4.83
CA GLU A 180 7.19 -7.35 6.27
C GLU A 180 6.02 -6.57 6.89
N LEU A 181 5.27 -5.84 6.06
CA LEU A 181 4.06 -5.11 6.47
C LEU A 181 2.76 -5.92 6.28
N GLY A 182 2.81 -7.05 5.56
CA GLY A 182 1.62 -7.88 5.35
C GLY A 182 1.16 -8.51 6.68
N PRO A 183 -0.14 -8.79 6.86
CA PRO A 183 -0.72 -9.21 8.13
C PRO A 183 -0.39 -10.65 8.50
N LEU A 184 0.31 -11.41 7.64
CA LEU A 184 0.57 -12.85 7.79
C LEU A 184 1.10 -13.22 9.20
N PRO A 185 2.15 -12.58 9.75
CA PRO A 185 2.63 -12.92 11.08
C PRO A 185 1.60 -12.72 12.19
N ALA A 186 0.88 -11.59 12.17
CA ALA A 186 -0.13 -11.28 13.19
C ALA A 186 -1.32 -12.24 13.12
N VAL A 187 -1.84 -12.51 11.92
CA VAL A 187 -2.99 -13.42 11.72
C VAL A 187 -2.64 -14.84 12.13
N LEU A 188 -1.44 -15.33 11.79
CA LEU A 188 -0.98 -16.65 12.25
C LEU A 188 -0.79 -16.70 13.77
N ALA A 189 -0.35 -15.62 14.41
CA ALA A 189 -0.22 -15.55 15.86
C ALA A 189 -1.59 -15.60 16.57
N TRP A 190 -2.63 -15.02 15.96
CA TRP A 190 -4.01 -15.06 16.47
C TRP A 190 -4.78 -16.34 16.13
N GLY A 191 -4.17 -17.31 15.43
CA GLY A 191 -4.82 -18.57 15.07
C GLY A 191 -5.61 -18.54 13.76
N GLY A 192 -5.54 -17.44 12.99
CA GLY A 192 -6.24 -17.29 11.73
C GLY A 192 -5.67 -18.14 10.59
N THR A 193 -6.43 -18.24 9.49
CA THR A 193 -5.99 -18.92 8.27
C THR A 193 -5.52 -17.91 7.22
N VAL A 194 -4.27 -18.09 6.76
CA VAL A 194 -3.64 -17.28 5.72
C VAL A 194 -3.46 -18.10 4.46
N VAL A 195 -3.96 -17.59 3.34
CA VAL A 195 -3.72 -18.13 2.00
C VAL A 195 -2.59 -17.31 1.38
N GLY A 196 -1.36 -17.83 1.46
CA GLY A 196 -0.16 -17.12 1.04
C GLY A 196 0.10 -17.28 -0.45
N ILE A 197 0.36 -16.18 -1.15
CA ILE A 197 0.88 -16.16 -2.52
C ILE A 197 2.10 -15.25 -2.58
N ASP A 198 3.20 -15.75 -3.14
CA ASP A 198 4.42 -15.00 -3.38
C ASP A 198 5.23 -15.71 -4.48
N LEU A 199 6.32 -15.07 -4.91
CA LEU A 199 7.23 -15.57 -5.93
C LEU A 199 7.76 -16.97 -5.59
N PRO A 200 8.01 -17.83 -6.59
CA PRO A 200 8.52 -19.19 -6.40
C PRO A 200 10.00 -19.18 -6.01
N ARG A 201 10.28 -18.82 -4.75
CA ARG A 201 11.63 -18.69 -4.18
C ARG A 201 11.74 -19.54 -2.92
N PRO A 202 12.49 -20.66 -2.91
CA PRO A 202 12.52 -21.59 -1.79
C PRO A 202 12.84 -20.93 -0.45
N ALA A 203 13.88 -20.09 -0.39
CA ALA A 203 14.26 -19.38 0.83
C ALA A 203 13.18 -18.40 1.36
N LEU A 204 12.29 -17.91 0.50
CA LEU A 204 11.14 -17.11 0.94
C LEU A 204 10.12 -18.01 1.63
N TRP A 205 9.76 -19.11 1.00
CA TRP A 205 8.76 -20.05 1.50
C TRP A 205 9.20 -20.82 2.73
N GLU A 206 10.50 -21.10 2.89
CA GLU A 206 11.06 -21.61 4.14
C GLU A 206 10.78 -20.67 5.31
N ARG A 207 10.97 -19.35 5.12
CA ARG A 207 10.68 -18.35 6.17
C ARG A 207 9.19 -18.22 6.45
N VAL A 208 8.36 -18.23 5.40
CA VAL A 208 6.89 -18.14 5.54
C VAL A 208 6.34 -19.38 6.25
N ALA A 209 6.80 -20.58 5.86
CA ALA A 209 6.43 -21.82 6.52
C ALA A 209 6.92 -21.88 7.98
N LEU A 210 8.12 -21.36 8.26
CA LEU A 210 8.62 -21.25 9.64
C LEU A 210 7.74 -20.32 10.49
N ALA A 211 7.32 -19.18 9.95
CA ALA A 211 6.40 -18.27 10.64
C ALA A 211 5.05 -18.96 10.95
N ALA A 212 4.54 -19.80 10.04
CA ALA A 212 3.34 -20.60 10.29
C ALA A 212 3.52 -21.66 11.38
N ARG A 213 4.63 -22.42 11.35
CA ARG A 213 4.93 -23.43 12.39
C ARG A 213 5.03 -22.82 13.78
N ASN A 214 5.64 -21.64 13.87
CA ASN A 214 5.82 -20.89 15.12
C ASN A 214 4.59 -20.06 15.52
N GLY A 215 3.51 -20.10 14.74
CA GLY A 215 2.24 -19.47 15.05
C GLY A 215 1.22 -20.49 15.59
N ALA A 216 0.00 -20.00 15.80
CA ALA A 216 -1.16 -20.81 16.19
C ALA A 216 -2.12 -21.08 15.03
N GLY A 217 -1.91 -20.39 13.89
CA GLY A 217 -2.81 -20.40 12.74
C GLY A 217 -2.43 -21.42 11.69
N ARG A 218 -3.05 -21.27 10.51
CA ARG A 218 -2.86 -22.16 9.36
C ARG A 218 -2.38 -21.37 8.15
N LEU A 219 -1.32 -21.85 7.50
CA LEU A 219 -0.89 -21.38 6.18
C LEU A 219 -1.35 -22.36 5.10
N ILE A 220 -1.97 -21.84 4.05
CA ILE A 220 -2.30 -22.55 2.80
C ILE A 220 -1.51 -21.87 1.69
N ALA A 221 -0.79 -22.63 0.86
CA ALA A 221 0.06 -22.06 -0.18
C ALA A 221 0.15 -22.95 -1.43
N PRO A 222 0.41 -22.38 -2.62
CA PRO A 222 0.52 -23.13 -3.86
C PRO A 222 1.86 -23.88 -3.91
N GLY A 223 1.84 -25.14 -4.31
CA GLY A 223 2.99 -26.07 -4.33
C GLY A 223 2.70 -27.36 -3.57
N THR A 224 3.66 -28.30 -3.54
CA THR A 224 3.55 -29.53 -2.74
C THR A 224 4.31 -29.45 -1.40
N SER A 225 5.23 -28.50 -1.29
CA SER A 225 6.08 -28.25 -0.12
C SER A 225 6.65 -26.82 -0.18
N PRO A 226 7.32 -26.33 0.88
CA PRO A 226 8.03 -25.06 0.81
C PRO A 226 9.13 -24.99 -0.26
N ALA A 227 9.66 -26.12 -0.73
CA ALA A 227 10.76 -26.16 -1.69
C ALA A 227 10.32 -25.85 -3.14
N ASP A 228 9.07 -26.15 -3.49
CA ASP A 228 8.45 -25.92 -4.79
C ASP A 228 7.27 -24.94 -4.72
N ALA A 229 7.13 -24.25 -3.58
CA ALA A 229 6.05 -23.31 -3.34
C ALA A 229 6.15 -22.03 -4.16
N GLY A 230 4.99 -21.45 -4.45
CA GLY A 230 4.84 -20.10 -4.98
C GLY A 230 4.36 -20.02 -6.42
N ILE A 231 3.93 -18.82 -6.79
CA ILE A 231 3.44 -18.49 -8.13
C ILE A 231 3.75 -17.02 -8.42
N ASP A 232 4.32 -16.76 -9.60
CA ASP A 232 4.59 -15.39 -10.03
C ASP A 232 3.32 -14.79 -10.64
N LEU A 233 2.79 -13.73 -10.02
CA LEU A 233 1.56 -13.08 -10.47
C LEU A 233 1.68 -12.34 -11.80
N LEU A 234 2.89 -12.17 -12.34
CA LEU A 234 3.07 -11.65 -13.70
C LEU A 234 2.90 -12.73 -14.78
N SER A 235 3.03 -14.01 -14.42
CA SER A 235 2.98 -15.12 -15.37
C SER A 235 1.95 -16.21 -15.06
N GLY A 236 1.49 -16.30 -13.82
CA GLY A 236 0.58 -17.33 -13.32
C GLY A 236 -0.80 -16.80 -12.94
N LEU A 237 -1.31 -15.74 -13.59
CA LEU A 237 -2.64 -15.18 -13.28
C LEU A 237 -3.78 -16.20 -13.47
N PRO A 238 -3.87 -16.96 -14.59
CA PRO A 238 -4.94 -17.94 -14.79
C PRO A 238 -4.94 -19.04 -13.72
N GLU A 239 -3.77 -19.56 -13.38
CA GLU A 239 -3.56 -20.61 -12.39
C GLU A 239 -3.89 -20.09 -10.98
N THR A 240 -3.43 -18.88 -10.65
CA THR A 240 -3.74 -18.23 -9.36
C THR A 240 -5.24 -18.00 -9.20
N ALA A 241 -5.90 -17.48 -10.25
CA ALA A 241 -7.34 -17.25 -10.22
C ALA A 241 -8.10 -18.56 -9.95
N ARG A 242 -7.84 -19.61 -10.72
CA ARG A 242 -8.49 -20.92 -10.52
C ARG A 242 -8.24 -21.50 -9.13
N TRP A 243 -7.02 -21.37 -8.63
CA TRP A 243 -6.68 -21.84 -7.29
C TRP A 243 -7.46 -21.11 -6.21
N LEU A 244 -7.51 -19.77 -6.26
CA LEU A 244 -8.28 -18.96 -5.32
C LEU A 244 -9.78 -19.23 -5.40
N LEU A 245 -10.32 -19.54 -6.58
CA LEU A 245 -11.73 -19.92 -6.72
C LEU A 245 -12.07 -21.24 -6.00
N GLY A 246 -11.10 -22.14 -5.84
CA GLY A 246 -11.25 -23.39 -5.11
C GLY A 246 -11.10 -23.29 -3.58
N VAL A 247 -10.65 -22.16 -3.03
CA VAL A 247 -10.43 -22.01 -1.59
C VAL A 247 -11.75 -21.84 -0.83
N GLU A 248 -12.07 -22.73 0.09
CA GLU A 248 -13.31 -22.63 0.89
C GLU A 248 -13.27 -21.50 1.94
N GLY A 249 -14.40 -20.81 2.13
CA GLY A 249 -14.59 -19.75 3.14
C GLY A 249 -14.73 -18.34 2.56
N HIS A 250 -14.86 -17.35 3.44
CA HIS A 250 -14.96 -15.94 3.07
C HIS A 250 -13.56 -15.37 2.78
N LEU A 251 -13.30 -14.97 1.53
CA LEU A 251 -11.99 -14.48 1.12
C LEU A 251 -11.85 -12.98 1.39
N VAL A 252 -10.70 -12.59 1.91
CA VAL A 252 -10.24 -11.19 1.90
C VAL A 252 -8.92 -11.13 1.14
N LEU A 253 -8.94 -10.53 -0.04
CA LEU A 253 -7.76 -10.42 -0.91
C LEU A 253 -6.92 -9.20 -0.54
N GLY A 254 -5.80 -9.47 0.14
CA GLY A 254 -4.85 -8.45 0.57
C GLY A 254 -3.69 -8.26 -0.42
N ASN A 255 -3.50 -7.02 -0.89
CA ASN A 255 -2.40 -6.66 -1.77
C ASN A 255 -1.22 -6.06 -1.00
N TYR A 256 -0.17 -6.85 -0.81
CA TYR A 256 1.08 -6.47 -0.14
C TYR A 256 2.31 -6.61 -1.05
N VAL A 257 2.08 -6.78 -2.36
CA VAL A 257 3.16 -7.00 -3.32
C VAL A 257 4.05 -5.77 -3.47
N TYR A 258 5.31 -6.02 -3.77
CA TYR A 258 6.29 -5.01 -4.11
C TYR A 258 7.21 -5.53 -5.20
N ALA A 259 7.50 -4.68 -6.19
CA ALA A 259 8.53 -4.95 -7.18
C ALA A 259 9.35 -3.68 -7.47
N PRO A 260 10.61 -3.81 -7.91
CA PRO A 260 11.42 -2.65 -8.27
C PRO A 260 11.07 -2.12 -9.67
N GLY A 261 11.12 -0.80 -9.84
CA GLY A 261 11.08 -0.15 -11.14
C GLY A 261 9.81 -0.45 -11.95
N GLY A 262 9.98 -0.76 -13.24
CA GLY A 262 8.86 -0.99 -14.17
C GLY A 262 8.00 -2.22 -13.85
N ALA A 263 8.50 -3.18 -13.09
CA ALA A 263 7.70 -4.34 -12.68
C ALA A 263 6.58 -3.96 -11.70
N TYR A 264 6.70 -2.85 -10.97
CA TYR A 264 5.75 -2.53 -9.90
C TYR A 264 4.34 -2.15 -10.42
N PRO A 265 4.19 -1.27 -11.42
CA PRO A 265 2.89 -1.03 -12.03
C PRO A 265 2.28 -2.29 -12.64
N LEU A 266 3.11 -3.16 -13.26
CA LEU A 266 2.65 -4.41 -13.87
C LEU A 266 2.05 -5.35 -12.82
N VAL A 267 2.77 -5.63 -11.72
CA VAL A 267 2.26 -6.52 -10.68
C VAL A 267 1.08 -5.91 -9.93
N SER A 268 1.05 -4.59 -9.76
CA SER A 268 -0.09 -3.91 -9.12
C SER A 268 -1.36 -4.04 -9.97
N ALA A 269 -1.24 -3.91 -11.29
CA ALA A 269 -2.35 -4.10 -12.21
C ALA A 269 -2.75 -5.57 -12.38
N ALA A 270 -1.79 -6.49 -12.38
CA ALA A 270 -2.05 -7.93 -12.40
C ALA A 270 -2.89 -8.35 -11.18
N VAL A 271 -2.51 -7.86 -9.99
CA VAL A 271 -3.28 -8.07 -8.76
C VAL A 271 -4.64 -7.40 -8.81
N ASP A 272 -4.74 -6.20 -9.40
CA ASP A 272 -6.03 -5.53 -9.58
C ASP A 272 -7.00 -6.35 -10.43
N ALA A 273 -6.52 -6.83 -11.58
CA ALA A 273 -7.29 -7.68 -12.48
C ALA A 273 -7.67 -9.01 -11.83
N LEU A 274 -6.76 -9.62 -11.06
CA LEU A 274 -7.06 -10.81 -10.26
C LEU A 274 -8.18 -10.54 -9.24
N GLY A 275 -8.10 -9.41 -8.52
CA GLY A 275 -9.11 -9.01 -7.54
C GLY A 275 -10.48 -8.81 -8.16
N VAL A 276 -10.56 -8.08 -9.28
CA VAL A 276 -11.80 -7.88 -10.04
C VAL A 276 -12.37 -9.22 -10.51
N HIS A 277 -11.54 -10.10 -11.06
CA HIS A 277 -11.96 -11.41 -11.53
C HIS A 277 -12.53 -12.26 -10.39
N VAL A 278 -11.81 -12.35 -9.26
CA VAL A 278 -12.25 -13.13 -8.10
C VAL A 278 -13.53 -12.55 -7.50
N GLN A 279 -13.66 -11.24 -7.34
CA GLN A 279 -14.90 -10.62 -6.84
C GLN A 279 -16.11 -10.89 -7.75
N LYS A 280 -15.90 -10.92 -9.08
CA LYS A 280 -16.95 -11.25 -10.04
C LYS A 280 -17.42 -12.71 -9.92
N GLN A 281 -16.48 -13.64 -9.74
CA GLN A 281 -16.78 -15.07 -9.63
C GLN A 281 -17.22 -15.49 -8.22
N ARG A 282 -16.80 -14.74 -7.19
CA ARG A 282 -17.12 -14.95 -5.78
C ARG A 282 -17.61 -13.64 -5.15
N PRO A 283 -18.89 -13.28 -5.39
CA PRO A 283 -19.51 -12.14 -4.72
C PRO A 283 -19.36 -12.27 -3.22
N GLY A 284 -18.99 -11.18 -2.55
CA GLY A 284 -18.66 -11.16 -1.13
C GLY A 284 -17.16 -11.18 -0.82
N THR A 285 -16.28 -11.45 -1.78
CA THR A 285 -14.83 -11.33 -1.55
C THR A 285 -14.45 -9.89 -1.14
N GLY A 286 -13.92 -9.75 0.07
CA GLY A 286 -13.38 -8.49 0.58
C GLY A 286 -11.99 -8.19 0.00
N LEU A 287 -11.56 -6.93 0.08
CA LEU A 287 -10.22 -6.49 -0.34
C LEU A 287 -9.48 -5.82 0.82
N ALA A 288 -8.16 -5.96 0.86
CA ALA A 288 -7.31 -5.29 1.85
C ALA A 288 -6.09 -4.62 1.22
N PHE A 289 -5.80 -3.39 1.62
CA PHE A 289 -4.70 -2.59 1.06
C PHE A 289 -3.98 -1.78 2.13
N LEU A 290 -2.66 -1.64 1.96
CA LEU A 290 -1.86 -0.67 2.69
C LEU A 290 -1.34 0.40 1.73
N ALA A 291 -1.85 1.62 1.90
CA ALA A 291 -1.33 2.78 1.20
C ALA A 291 0.04 3.17 1.76
N THR A 292 0.90 3.66 0.87
CA THR A 292 2.18 4.26 1.28
C THR A 292 1.93 5.63 1.90
N PRO A 293 2.67 6.02 2.95
CA PRO A 293 2.54 7.37 3.51
C PRO A 293 3.28 8.40 2.65
N THR A 294 4.12 7.96 1.69
CA THR A 294 4.89 8.81 0.77
C THR A 294 4.18 9.02 -0.57
N ASP A 295 2.90 9.38 -0.52
CA ASP A 295 2.09 9.78 -1.69
C ASP A 295 1.42 11.13 -1.38
N THR A 296 0.49 11.55 -2.23
CA THR A 296 -0.35 12.74 -2.03
C THR A 296 -1.71 12.34 -1.48
N PHE A 297 -2.19 13.08 -0.47
CA PHE A 297 -3.46 12.82 0.20
C PHE A 297 -4.24 14.12 0.39
N GLY A 298 -5.56 14.05 0.21
CA GLY A 298 -6.44 15.11 0.68
C GLY A 298 -6.51 15.01 2.20
N VAL A 299 -6.39 16.13 2.91
CA VAL A 299 -6.37 16.16 4.38
C VAL A 299 -7.29 17.27 4.91
N PRO A 300 -7.87 17.07 6.11
CA PRO A 300 -8.72 18.06 6.75
C PRO A 300 -7.93 19.27 7.27
N ALA A 301 -8.65 20.33 7.64
CA ALA A 301 -8.07 21.60 8.05
C ALA A 301 -7.25 21.52 9.35
N ASP A 302 -7.55 20.59 10.26
CA ASP A 302 -6.83 20.42 11.52
C ASP A 302 -5.40 19.88 11.29
N VAL A 303 -5.20 19.03 10.27
CA VAL A 303 -3.87 18.59 9.81
C VAL A 303 -3.02 19.80 9.41
N VAL A 304 -3.60 20.69 8.59
CA VAL A 304 -2.94 21.93 8.13
C VAL A 304 -2.63 22.86 9.30
N ALA A 305 -3.56 22.99 10.26
CA ALA A 305 -3.39 23.82 11.44
C ALA A 305 -2.21 23.32 12.30
N GLN A 306 -2.11 22.01 12.54
CA GLN A 306 -1.01 21.44 13.31
C GLN A 306 0.33 21.56 12.57
N ALA A 307 0.37 21.27 11.27
CA ALA A 307 1.57 21.46 10.45
C ALA A 307 2.04 22.93 10.45
N THR A 308 1.10 23.88 10.35
CA THR A 308 1.40 25.32 10.41
C THR A 308 1.95 25.71 11.77
N SER A 309 1.39 25.17 12.86
CA SER A 309 1.90 25.37 14.22
C SER A 309 3.33 24.83 14.35
N ASN A 310 3.57 23.60 13.89
CA ASN A 310 4.88 22.95 13.88
C ASN A 310 5.92 23.73 13.06
N TYR A 311 5.50 24.31 11.93
CA TYR A 311 6.37 25.18 11.15
C TYR A 311 6.70 26.46 11.93
N ARG A 312 5.72 27.12 12.56
CA ARG A 312 5.93 28.37 13.31
C ARG A 312 6.82 28.18 14.54
N SER A 313 6.68 27.06 15.24
CA SER A 313 7.47 26.71 16.44
C SER A 313 8.87 26.17 16.14
N ARG A 314 9.26 26.09 14.85
CA ARG A 314 10.55 25.55 14.44
C ARG A 314 11.76 26.22 15.10
N SER A 315 12.82 25.43 15.27
CA SER A 315 14.08 25.87 15.88
C SER A 315 14.74 27.03 15.14
N ALA A 316 15.55 27.81 15.85
CA ALA A 316 16.34 28.89 15.25
C ALA A 316 17.28 28.38 14.15
N ALA A 317 17.90 27.21 14.36
CA ALA A 317 18.73 26.56 13.35
C ALA A 317 17.96 26.28 12.06
N ALA A 318 16.73 25.75 12.15
CA ALA A 318 15.89 25.52 10.96
C ALA A 318 15.53 26.83 10.23
N ARG A 319 15.30 27.93 10.96
CA ARG A 319 15.08 29.26 10.35
C ARG A 319 16.31 29.75 9.58
N VAL A 320 17.51 29.61 10.16
CA VAL A 320 18.77 29.95 9.51
C VAL A 320 19.01 29.08 8.28
N THR A 321 18.82 27.76 8.38
CA THR A 321 18.97 26.84 7.24
C THR A 321 18.04 27.22 6.09
N HIS A 322 16.77 27.53 6.37
CA HIS A 322 15.83 28.00 5.35
C HIS A 322 16.34 29.27 4.66
N ALA A 323 16.75 30.27 5.45
CA ALA A 323 17.26 31.55 4.93
C ALA A 323 18.54 31.40 4.09
N VAL A 324 19.55 30.69 4.60
CA VAL A 324 20.84 30.45 3.91
C VAL A 324 20.65 29.64 2.64
N SER A 325 19.66 28.75 2.59
CA SER A 325 19.31 28.01 1.37
C SER A 325 18.59 28.84 0.30
N GLY A 326 18.34 30.14 0.56
CA GLY A 326 17.52 31.00 -0.31
C GLY A 326 16.07 30.51 -0.37
N GLY A 327 15.54 29.97 0.73
CA GLY A 327 14.18 29.43 0.82
C GLY A 327 13.97 28.10 0.09
N ARG A 328 15.04 27.40 -0.31
CA ARG A 328 14.95 26.13 -1.06
C ARG A 328 14.73 24.92 -0.15
N LEU A 329 15.32 24.91 1.04
CA LEU A 329 15.21 23.85 2.04
C LEU A 329 14.19 24.23 3.12
N LEU A 330 13.58 23.23 3.77
CA LEU A 330 12.64 23.43 4.88
C LEU A 330 11.50 24.40 4.52
N LYS A 331 10.93 24.24 3.31
CA LYS A 331 9.74 24.98 2.89
C LYS A 331 8.55 24.57 3.77
N PRO A 332 7.59 25.48 4.05
CA PRO A 332 6.37 25.08 4.75
C PRO A 332 5.66 23.96 3.99
N HIS A 333 5.08 22.99 4.71
CA HIS A 333 4.40 21.86 4.09
C HIS A 333 3.17 22.33 3.29
N TYR A 334 2.36 23.19 3.91
CA TYR A 334 1.19 23.80 3.30
C TYR A 334 1.47 25.29 3.03
N PRO A 335 1.35 25.74 1.78
CA PRO A 335 1.40 27.16 1.45
C PRO A 335 0.32 27.97 2.19
N SER A 336 0.59 29.25 2.44
CA SER A 336 -0.23 30.13 3.30
C SER A 336 -1.63 30.46 2.77
N ASP A 337 -1.94 30.07 1.54
CA ASP A 337 -3.22 30.21 0.83
C ASP A 337 -4.06 28.92 0.82
N ALA A 338 -3.65 27.88 1.56
CA ALA A 338 -4.38 26.62 1.69
C ALA A 338 -5.67 26.77 2.55
N GLY A 339 -6.63 27.55 2.06
CA GLY A 339 -7.99 27.66 2.60
C GLY A 339 -8.98 26.68 1.99
N ALA A 340 -8.58 25.95 0.94
CA ALA A 340 -9.39 24.93 0.30
C ALA A 340 -9.35 23.62 1.10
N VAL A 341 -10.51 22.98 1.27
CA VAL A 341 -10.65 21.63 1.83
C VAL A 341 -11.10 20.68 0.72
N PRO A 342 -10.40 19.55 0.51
CA PRO A 342 -9.20 19.13 1.22
C PRO A 342 -7.97 19.98 0.87
N ALA A 343 -7.10 20.20 1.85
CA ALA A 343 -5.73 20.58 1.55
C ALA A 343 -4.96 19.34 1.07
N ILE A 344 -3.82 19.51 0.39
CA ILE A 344 -3.07 18.37 -0.13
C ILE A 344 -1.77 18.19 0.63
N ALA A 345 -1.70 17.10 1.41
CA ALA A 345 -0.46 16.62 2.00
C ALA A 345 0.40 16.02 0.88
N ASP A 346 1.47 16.71 0.49
CA ASP A 346 2.36 16.28 -0.60
C ASP A 346 3.61 15.62 -0.02
N SER A 347 3.47 14.33 0.28
CA SER A 347 4.52 13.49 0.87
C SER A 347 5.28 12.66 -0.18
N LEU A 348 5.17 13.01 -1.47
CA LEU A 348 5.89 12.30 -2.52
C LEU A 348 7.40 12.44 -2.36
N VAL A 349 8.10 11.32 -2.48
CA VAL A 349 9.55 11.22 -2.41
C VAL A 349 10.10 10.99 -3.81
N PRO A 350 10.78 11.99 -4.43
CA PRO A 350 11.23 11.90 -5.82
C PRO A 350 12.04 10.63 -6.13
N GLN A 351 12.85 10.17 -5.17
CA GLN A 351 13.73 9.01 -5.25
C GLN A 351 12.99 7.67 -5.42
N GLN A 352 11.70 7.59 -5.05
CA GLN A 352 10.87 6.40 -5.30
C GLN A 352 10.54 6.24 -6.80
N GLY A 353 10.44 7.37 -7.51
CA GLY A 353 10.17 7.41 -8.94
C GLY A 353 8.70 7.21 -9.33
N PRO A 354 8.35 7.49 -10.61
CA PRO A 354 6.97 7.48 -11.08
C PRO A 354 6.32 6.09 -11.07
N ASN A 355 7.10 5.02 -11.26
CA ASN A 355 6.58 3.66 -11.27
C ASN A 355 6.09 3.23 -9.87
N TYR A 356 6.80 3.64 -8.82
CA TYR A 356 6.35 3.41 -7.45
C TYR A 356 5.07 4.19 -7.15
N ALA A 357 5.04 5.48 -7.51
CA ALA A 357 3.87 6.33 -7.31
C ALA A 357 2.64 5.76 -8.03
N LEU A 358 2.78 5.32 -9.29
CA LEU A 358 1.68 4.72 -10.05
C LEU A 358 1.21 3.39 -9.46
N ALA A 359 2.14 2.50 -9.11
CA ALA A 359 1.82 1.21 -8.49
C ALA A 359 0.97 1.39 -7.21
N LYS A 360 1.40 2.30 -6.34
CA LYS A 360 0.66 2.62 -5.11
C LYS A 360 -0.66 3.34 -5.39
N ARG A 361 -0.73 4.15 -6.45
CA ARG A 361 -1.97 4.80 -6.86
C ARG A 361 -3.02 3.81 -7.37
N ILE A 362 -2.63 2.78 -8.12
CA ILE A 362 -3.52 1.69 -8.56
C ILE A 362 -4.18 1.01 -7.35
N GLN A 363 -3.39 0.68 -6.31
CA GLN A 363 -3.90 0.07 -5.07
C GLN A 363 -4.95 0.96 -4.38
N ARG A 364 -4.68 2.26 -4.29
CA ARG A 364 -5.60 3.25 -3.68
C ARG A 364 -6.88 3.44 -4.48
N TRP A 365 -6.76 3.53 -5.81
CA TRP A 365 -7.92 3.65 -6.69
C TRP A 365 -8.84 2.43 -6.56
N ARG A 366 -8.29 1.22 -6.53
CA ARG A 366 -9.10 0.01 -6.34
C ARG A 366 -9.83 0.01 -5.02
N ALA A 367 -9.16 0.36 -3.92
CA ALA A 367 -9.80 0.46 -2.62
C ALA A 367 -11.00 1.43 -2.65
N SER A 368 -10.83 2.59 -3.29
CA SER A 368 -11.88 3.61 -3.41
C SER A 368 -13.05 3.13 -4.26
N VAL A 369 -12.78 2.60 -5.46
CA VAL A 369 -13.82 2.12 -6.39
C VAL A 369 -14.58 0.93 -5.81
N ALA A 370 -13.88 -0.03 -5.21
CA ALA A 370 -14.51 -1.20 -4.61
C ALA A 370 -15.43 -0.81 -3.43
N ARG A 371 -14.98 0.10 -2.55
CA ARG A 371 -15.82 0.58 -1.45
C ARG A 371 -17.01 1.39 -1.96
N GLN A 372 -16.82 2.22 -3.00
CA GLN A 372 -17.92 2.95 -3.64
C GLN A 372 -18.98 2.00 -4.22
N SER A 373 -18.57 0.86 -4.76
CA SER A 373 -19.49 -0.20 -5.22
C SER A 373 -20.09 -1.06 -4.10
N GLY A 374 -19.82 -0.76 -2.83
CA GLY A 374 -20.37 -1.46 -1.67
C GLY A 374 -19.62 -2.74 -1.27
N ALA A 375 -18.41 -2.98 -1.79
CA ALA A 375 -17.59 -4.11 -1.36
C ALA A 375 -16.98 -3.88 0.03
N GLU A 376 -16.74 -4.96 0.76
CA GLU A 376 -15.92 -4.94 1.98
C GLU A 376 -14.48 -4.59 1.62
N VAL A 377 -13.98 -3.49 2.19
CA VAL A 377 -12.62 -3.01 1.94
C VAL A 377 -11.95 -2.61 3.25
N SER A 378 -10.84 -3.27 3.58
CA SER A 378 -9.86 -2.75 4.53
C SER A 378 -8.83 -1.89 3.80
N PHE A 379 -8.60 -0.69 4.31
CA PHE A 379 -7.65 0.26 3.78
C PHE A 379 -7.10 1.10 4.92
N ALA A 380 -5.78 1.19 5.02
CA ALA A 380 -5.10 2.12 5.91
C ALA A 380 -3.84 2.67 5.25
N VAL A 381 -3.48 3.90 5.61
CA VAL A 381 -2.15 4.45 5.30
C VAL A 381 -1.18 3.86 6.32
N ALA A 382 -0.21 3.09 5.82
CA ALA A 382 0.79 2.45 6.67
C ALA A 382 1.95 3.41 6.99
N PRO A 383 2.63 3.27 8.14
CA PRO A 383 3.68 4.18 8.54
C PRO A 383 4.98 3.96 7.75
N PRO A 384 5.85 4.98 7.69
CA PRO A 384 7.25 4.80 7.32
C PRO A 384 7.85 3.71 8.21
N THR A 385 8.41 2.67 7.59
CA THR A 385 8.88 1.47 8.31
C THR A 385 10.27 1.09 7.84
N THR A 386 11.17 0.71 8.75
CA THR A 386 12.53 0.25 8.42
C THR A 386 12.52 -1.20 7.89
N THR A 387 11.88 -1.42 6.75
CA THR A 387 11.86 -2.73 6.06
C THR A 387 13.18 -2.99 5.35
N ARG A 388 13.49 -4.27 5.09
CA ARG A 388 14.64 -4.69 4.28
C ARG A 388 14.66 -4.02 2.91
N SER A 389 13.49 -3.84 2.30
CA SER A 389 13.37 -3.17 0.99
C SER A 389 13.80 -1.70 1.02
N VAL A 390 13.58 -1.00 2.14
CA VAL A 390 14.00 0.40 2.33
C VAL A 390 15.47 0.46 2.72
N THR A 391 15.93 -0.39 3.65
CA THR A 391 17.30 -0.35 4.15
C THR A 391 18.34 -0.76 3.09
N ASN A 392 17.94 -1.49 2.05
CA ASN A 392 18.79 -1.81 0.91
C ASN A 392 19.20 -0.56 0.08
N ASN A 393 18.49 0.56 0.20
CA ASN A 393 18.90 1.83 -0.38
C ASN A 393 19.54 2.71 0.72
N ARG A 394 20.88 2.86 0.67
CA ARG A 394 21.66 3.61 1.68
C ARG A 394 21.14 5.03 1.93
N LEU A 395 20.66 5.72 0.89
CA LEU A 395 20.17 7.09 1.01
C LEU A 395 18.82 7.14 1.74
N LEU A 396 17.91 6.22 1.43
CA LEU A 396 16.63 6.11 2.11
C LEU A 396 16.81 5.63 3.55
N ALA A 397 17.72 4.68 3.78
CA ALA A 397 18.07 4.21 5.11
C ALA A 397 18.57 5.35 6.00
N ALA A 398 19.51 6.16 5.51
CA ALA A 398 20.02 7.32 6.23
C ALA A 398 18.93 8.39 6.44
N ALA A 399 18.07 8.62 5.44
CA ALA A 399 16.95 9.55 5.57
C ALA A 399 15.97 9.10 6.66
N TYR A 400 15.69 7.80 6.77
CA TYR A 400 14.81 7.24 7.80
C TYR A 400 15.45 7.33 9.18
N ALA A 401 16.76 7.05 9.30
CA ALA A 401 17.50 7.23 10.54
C ALA A 401 17.43 8.68 11.05
N GLY A 402 17.51 9.67 10.15
CA GLY A 402 17.42 11.10 10.49
C GLY A 402 15.99 11.67 10.53
N ALA A 403 14.96 10.88 10.25
CA ALA A 403 13.59 11.38 10.04
C ALA A 403 12.96 11.98 11.32
N HIS A 404 13.28 11.39 12.48
CA HIS A 404 12.82 11.84 13.79
C HIS A 404 13.23 13.30 14.10
N LEU A 405 14.36 13.77 13.55
CA LEU A 405 14.83 15.16 13.68
C LEU A 405 13.89 16.18 13.04
N PHE A 406 12.98 15.71 12.19
CA PHE A 406 11.98 16.51 11.52
C PHE A 406 10.56 16.16 11.96
N GLY A 407 10.39 15.35 13.02
CA GLY A 407 9.08 14.98 13.55
C GLY A 407 8.36 13.88 12.75
N VAL A 408 9.13 13.03 12.06
CA VAL A 408 8.61 11.82 11.41
C VAL A 408 8.99 10.60 12.24
N GLU A 409 7.98 9.85 12.68
CA GLU A 409 8.15 8.58 13.36
C GLU A 409 8.33 7.47 12.31
N VAL A 410 9.44 6.74 12.41
CA VAL A 410 9.72 5.56 11.58
C VAL A 410 9.60 4.33 12.46
N PHE A 411 8.68 3.44 12.10
CA PHE A 411 8.31 2.30 12.90
C PHE A 411 9.20 1.08 12.60
N ALA A 412 9.39 0.23 13.61
CA ALA A 412 9.94 -1.10 13.40
C ALA A 412 8.92 -1.99 12.66
N PRO A 413 9.36 -2.93 11.79
CA PRO A 413 8.44 -3.79 11.04
C PRO A 413 7.43 -4.55 11.91
N ALA A 414 7.83 -5.04 13.09
CA ALA A 414 6.93 -5.73 14.01
C ALA A 414 5.83 -4.82 14.57
N THR A 415 6.16 -3.56 14.89
CA THR A 415 5.18 -2.55 15.34
C THR A 415 4.18 -2.26 14.23
N SER A 416 4.67 -1.95 13.03
CA SER A 416 3.81 -1.65 11.87
C SER A 416 2.93 -2.84 11.50
N ASN A 417 3.47 -4.07 11.52
CA ASN A 417 2.73 -5.28 11.24
C ASN A 417 1.53 -5.44 12.20
N ARG A 418 1.76 -5.35 13.51
CA ARG A 418 0.69 -5.50 14.52
C ARG A 418 -0.32 -4.37 14.46
N LEU A 419 0.15 -3.13 14.30
CA LEU A 419 -0.72 -1.96 14.20
C LEU A 419 -1.61 -2.02 12.96
N MET A 420 -1.05 -2.34 11.79
CA MET A 420 -1.81 -2.45 10.55
C MET A 420 -2.76 -3.66 10.55
N ALA A 421 -2.34 -4.78 11.15
CA ALA A 421 -3.21 -5.94 11.32
C ALA A 421 -4.39 -5.64 12.26
N ALA A 422 -4.20 -4.83 13.32
CA ALA A 422 -5.29 -4.39 14.18
C ALA A 422 -6.30 -3.52 13.40
N LEU A 423 -5.84 -2.60 12.56
CA LEU A 423 -6.73 -1.81 11.71
C LEU A 423 -7.48 -2.68 10.68
N LEU A 424 -6.84 -3.70 10.13
CA LEU A 424 -7.49 -4.69 9.28
C LEU A 424 -8.60 -5.44 10.04
N VAL A 425 -8.31 -5.96 11.24
CA VAL A 425 -9.31 -6.61 12.10
C VAL A 425 -10.49 -5.68 12.36
N HIS A 426 -10.23 -4.44 12.77
CA HIS A 426 -11.28 -3.46 13.02
C HIS A 426 -12.20 -3.29 11.81
N GLN A 427 -11.62 -3.10 10.62
CA GLN A 427 -12.38 -2.81 9.41
C GLN A 427 -13.14 -4.03 8.85
N LEU A 428 -12.70 -5.25 9.15
CA LEU A 428 -13.45 -6.47 8.84
C LEU A 428 -14.62 -6.68 9.82
N ARG A 429 -14.45 -6.30 11.09
CA ARG A 429 -15.49 -6.41 12.11
C ARG A 429 -16.51 -5.28 12.06
N ASN A 430 -16.07 -4.09 11.62
CA ASN A 430 -16.87 -2.88 11.46
C ASN A 430 -16.75 -2.31 10.04
N PRO A 431 -17.30 -3.00 9.04
CA PRO A 431 -17.31 -2.48 7.67
C PRO A 431 -18.11 -1.17 7.62
N ARG A 432 -17.68 -0.27 6.73
CA ARG A 432 -18.28 1.06 6.57
C ARG A 432 -18.55 1.37 5.10
N PRO A 433 -19.59 2.16 4.79
CA PRO A 433 -19.83 2.63 3.44
C PRO A 433 -18.73 3.59 2.98
N ALA A 434 -18.69 3.83 1.67
CA ALA A 434 -17.87 4.87 1.08
C ALA A 434 -18.27 6.26 1.61
N ALA A 435 -17.29 7.09 1.93
CA ALA A 435 -17.55 8.49 2.24
C ALA A 435 -18.03 9.25 0.98
N PRO A 436 -18.71 10.40 1.14
CA PRO A 436 -19.12 11.22 0.00
C PRO A 436 -17.97 11.64 -0.91
N GLN A 437 -16.74 11.76 -0.38
CA GLN A 437 -15.54 12.10 -1.14
C GLN A 437 -14.45 11.07 -0.86
N ALA A 438 -13.79 10.57 -1.91
CA ALA A 438 -12.81 9.49 -1.82
C ALA A 438 -11.64 9.80 -0.86
N TRP A 439 -11.16 11.04 -0.83
CA TRP A 439 -10.05 11.42 0.06
C TRP A 439 -10.40 11.28 1.55
N THR A 440 -11.68 11.46 1.93
CA THR A 440 -12.13 11.30 3.31
C THR A 440 -11.94 9.86 3.78
N ASP A 441 -12.17 8.89 2.90
CA ASP A 441 -11.96 7.48 3.19
C ASP A 441 -10.49 7.15 3.49
N GLU A 442 -9.57 7.85 2.83
CA GLU A 442 -8.13 7.61 2.97
C GLU A 442 -7.54 8.15 4.28
N ASN A 443 -8.25 9.05 4.97
CA ASN A 443 -7.84 9.60 6.27
C ASN A 443 -8.24 8.68 7.44
N VAL A 444 -9.27 7.85 7.25
CA VAL A 444 -9.76 6.96 8.29
C VAL A 444 -8.74 5.85 8.55
N GLY A 445 -8.29 5.70 9.79
CA GLY A 445 -7.29 4.70 10.16
C GLY A 445 -5.89 5.02 9.65
N ALA A 446 -5.58 6.27 9.27
CA ALA A 446 -4.26 6.61 8.74
C ALA A 446 -3.18 6.66 9.83
N VAL A 447 -2.09 5.93 9.61
CA VAL A 447 -0.87 5.95 10.43
C VAL A 447 0.28 6.42 9.53
N HIS A 448 0.38 7.72 9.31
CA HIS A 448 1.30 8.30 8.33
C HIS A 448 2.68 8.68 8.90
N GLY A 449 2.95 8.34 10.16
CA GLY A 449 4.23 8.59 10.83
C GLY A 449 4.57 10.08 10.97
N GLY A 450 3.58 10.97 11.01
CA GLY A 450 3.84 12.43 11.07
C GLY A 450 3.98 13.12 9.72
N LEU A 451 4.06 12.40 8.60
CA LEU A 451 4.30 12.99 7.28
C LEU A 451 3.24 14.02 6.84
N TRP A 452 1.99 13.91 7.31
CA TRP A 452 0.96 14.90 7.00
C TRP A 452 1.05 16.13 7.92
N ARG A 453 1.36 15.91 9.21
CA ARG A 453 1.33 16.93 10.27
C ARG A 453 2.68 17.63 10.52
N ILE A 454 3.74 17.21 9.83
CA ILE A 454 5.05 17.86 9.85
C ILE A 454 4.99 19.29 9.31
N GLY A 455 5.79 20.19 9.88
CA GLY A 455 5.83 21.60 9.45
C GLY A 455 6.49 21.87 8.09
N TYR A 456 7.21 20.90 7.53
CA TYR A 456 8.01 21.09 6.31
C TYR A 456 7.51 20.19 5.19
N LEU A 457 7.58 20.71 3.96
CA LEU A 457 7.39 19.89 2.76
C LEU A 457 8.46 18.78 2.73
N PRO A 458 8.10 17.48 2.84
CA PRO A 458 9.05 16.40 3.13
C PRO A 458 10.28 16.38 2.24
N ARG A 459 10.11 16.49 0.92
CA ARG A 459 11.22 16.50 -0.06
C ARG A 459 12.23 17.65 0.12
N THR A 460 11.89 18.70 0.85
CA THR A 460 12.80 19.83 1.17
C THR A 460 13.56 19.63 2.49
N ALA A 461 13.21 18.60 3.26
CA ALA A 461 13.87 18.19 4.50
C ALA A 461 14.67 16.88 4.35
N LEU A 462 14.25 15.98 3.45
CA LEU A 462 14.85 14.64 3.27
C LEU A 462 16.36 14.64 3.05
N GLY A 463 16.90 15.57 2.25
CA GLY A 463 18.35 15.65 2.02
C GLY A 463 19.14 15.97 3.30
N LEU A 464 18.58 16.77 4.20
CA LEU A 464 19.17 17.08 5.50
C LEU A 464 19.05 15.90 6.47
N ALA A 465 17.92 15.20 6.45
CA ALA A 465 17.72 13.97 7.21
C ALA A 465 18.74 12.89 6.81
N ALA A 466 18.95 12.71 5.50
CA ALA A 466 19.94 11.74 5.00
C ALA A 466 21.36 12.08 5.43
N VAL A 467 21.80 13.35 5.32
CA VAL A 467 23.13 13.76 5.79
C VAL A 467 23.29 13.49 7.27
N ARG A 468 22.29 13.83 8.09
CA ARG A 468 22.36 13.62 9.54
C ARG A 468 22.19 12.17 9.98
N GLY A 469 21.58 11.30 9.18
CA GLY A 469 21.49 9.87 9.50
C GLY A 469 22.74 9.08 9.13
N PHE A 470 23.71 9.69 8.41
CA PHE A 470 25.02 9.10 8.17
C PHE A 470 26.03 9.33 9.31
N PHE A 471 25.76 10.32 10.17
CA PHE A 471 26.59 10.70 11.32
C PHE A 471 25.82 10.43 12.60
#